data_AF-A0A429FS77-F1
#
_entry.id   AF-A0A429FS77-F1
#
_cell.length_a   1.000
_cell.length_b   1.000
_cell.length_c   1.000
_cell.angle_alpha   90.00
_cell.angle_beta   90.00
_cell.angle_gamma   90.00
#
_symmetry.space_group_name_H-M   'P 1'
#
loop_
_entity.id
_entity.type
_entity.pdbx_description
1 polymer ?
#
loop_
_entity_poly.entity_id
_entity_poly.type
_entity_poly.pdbx_seq_one_letter_code
_entity_poly.pdbx_strand_id
1 'polypeptide(L)' 'MIRVIGEGGSPLYCSTCGDERMFEQPPCPDGHGPDCPERACVDCGTAVLVGPDPAPDPARALRTVGA' A
#
# COMPACT_ATOMS: atom_id res chain seq x y z
N MET A 1 -25.63 -7.20 16.82
CA MET A 1 -25.36 -6.17 15.79
C MET A 1 -23.86 -5.94 15.78
N ILE A 2 -23.10 -6.79 15.10
CA ILE A 2 -21.64 -6.77 15.14
C ILE A 2 -21.10 -6.65 13.71
N ARG A 3 -20.11 -5.78 13.58
CA ARG A 3 -19.62 -5.17 12.34
C ARG A 3 -19.09 -6.21 11.37
N VAL A 4 -19.60 -6.17 10.15
CA VAL A 4 -19.02 -6.84 8.97
C VAL A 4 -17.70 -6.11 8.69
N ILE A 5 -16.61 -6.54 9.30
CA ILE A 5 -15.28 -6.20 8.78
C ILE A 5 -15.11 -7.02 7.51
N GLY A 6 -15.28 -6.35 6.36
CA GLY A 6 -15.23 -6.98 5.05
C GLY A 6 -13.96 -7.81 4.87
N GLU A 7 -14.16 -9.09 4.59
CA GLU A 7 -13.14 -9.98 4.09
C GLU A 7 -12.67 -9.45 2.72
N GLY A 8 -11.37 -9.16 2.60
CA GLY A 8 -10.69 -9.05 1.31
C GLY A 8 -10.89 -7.77 0.51
N GLY A 9 -10.14 -6.72 0.87
CA GLY A 9 -9.80 -5.62 -0.05
C GLY A 9 -10.91 -4.59 -0.27
N SER A 10 -10.98 -3.58 0.59
CA SER A 10 -11.81 -2.40 0.31
C SER A 10 -11.41 -1.78 -1.03
N PRO A 11 -12.38 -1.41 -1.90
CA PRO A 11 -12.07 -0.70 -3.12
C PRO A 11 -11.39 0.65 -2.77
N LEU A 12 -10.37 1.01 -3.55
CA LEU A 12 -9.60 2.24 -3.36
C LEU A 12 -9.79 3.14 -4.56
N TYR A 13 -9.67 4.45 -4.36
CA TYR A 13 -9.75 5.39 -5.46
C TYR A 13 -8.49 5.32 -6.33
N CYS A 14 -8.67 5.04 -7.61
CA CYS A 14 -7.60 5.09 -8.61
C CYS A 14 -7.62 6.46 -9.31
N SER A 15 -6.59 7.28 -9.11
CA SER A 15 -6.46 8.58 -9.77
C SER A 15 -6.30 8.48 -11.29
N THR A 16 -5.78 7.37 -11.80
CA THR A 16 -5.64 7.13 -13.25
C THR A 16 -6.96 6.75 -13.91
N CYS A 17 -7.78 5.93 -13.24
CA CYS A 17 -9.10 5.54 -13.76
C CYS A 17 -10.18 6.59 -13.48
N GLY A 18 -10.03 7.36 -12.40
CA GLY A 18 -10.99 8.36 -11.95
C GLY A 18 -12.09 7.84 -11.01
N ASP A 19 -12.04 6.58 -10.57
CA ASP A 19 -13.06 5.93 -9.73
C ASP A 19 -12.47 4.96 -8.70
N GLU A 20 -13.34 4.42 -7.84
CA GLU A 20 -13.04 3.30 -6.94
C GLU A 20 -12.82 1.99 -7.73
N ARG A 21 -11.69 1.34 -7.51
CA ARG A 21 -11.27 0.10 -8.18
C ARG A 21 -10.75 -0.92 -7.17
N MET A 22 -10.72 -2.19 -7.60
CA MET A 22 -10.03 -3.24 -6.84
C MET A 22 -8.53 -3.16 -7.08
N PHE A 23 -7.77 -3.51 -6.05
CA PHE A 23 -6.32 -3.52 -6.10
C PHE A 23 -5.78 -4.87 -5.62
N GLU A 24 -4.85 -5.42 -6.38
CA GLU A 24 -4.09 -6.62 -6.02
C GLU A 24 -2.73 -6.24 -5.43
N GLN A 25 -2.14 -7.13 -4.63
CA GLN A 25 -0.77 -6.96 -4.16
C GLN A 25 0.17 -7.64 -5.18
N PRO A 26 0.93 -6.89 -5.98
CA PRO A 26 1.91 -7.47 -6.88
C PRO A 26 3.04 -8.16 -6.08
N PRO A 27 3.81 -9.06 -6.71
CA PRO A 27 4.97 -9.67 -6.06
C PRO A 27 5.98 -8.58 -5.68
N CYS A 28 6.13 -8.34 -4.38
CA CYS A 28 7.03 -7.33 -3.84
C CYS A 28 8.50 -7.77 -3.99
N PRO A 29 9.31 -7.15 -4.86
CA PRO A 29 10.73 -7.50 -5.01
C PRO A 29 11.57 -7.09 -3.79
N ASP A 30 11.11 -6.12 -3.00
CA ASP A 30 11.74 -5.69 -1.75
C ASP A 30 11.56 -6.70 -0.61
N GLY A 31 10.77 -7.77 -0.80
CA GLY A 31 10.67 -8.88 0.14
C GLY A 31 9.73 -8.64 1.33
N HIS A 32 8.82 -7.66 1.23
CA HIS A 32 7.83 -7.37 2.30
C HIS A 32 6.72 -8.42 2.41
N GLY A 33 6.62 -9.35 1.46
CA GLY A 33 5.66 -10.45 1.50
C GLY A 33 4.21 -9.97 1.68
N PRO A 34 3.40 -10.59 2.56
CA PRO A 34 1.99 -10.26 2.73
C PRO A 34 1.75 -8.88 3.38
N ASP A 35 2.77 -8.29 4.02
CA ASP A 35 2.68 -6.98 4.67
C ASP A 35 3.03 -5.83 3.70
N CYS A 36 3.23 -6.14 2.41
CA CYS A 36 3.63 -5.10 1.47
C CYS A 36 2.54 -4.03 1.31
N PRO A 37 2.85 -2.74 1.56
CA PRO A 37 1.89 -1.66 1.41
C PRO A 37 1.56 -1.37 -0.06
N GLU A 38 2.32 -1.91 -1.01
CA GLU A 38 2.07 -1.70 -2.43
C GLU A 38 0.82 -2.46 -2.90
N ARG A 39 -0.09 -1.76 -3.57
CA ARG A 39 -1.23 -2.36 -4.26
C ARG A 39 -1.36 -1.79 -5.66
N ALA A 40 -1.57 -2.66 -6.65
CA ALA A 40 -1.74 -2.29 -8.05
C ALA A 40 -3.21 -2.41 -8.46
N CYS A 41 -3.74 -1.41 -9.16
CA CYS A 41 -5.09 -1.44 -9.71
C CYS A 41 -5.19 -2.58 -10.73
N VAL A 42 -6.17 -3.48 -10.55
CA VAL A 42 -6.35 -4.66 -11.42
C VAL A 42 -6.76 -4.30 -12.86
N ASP A 43 -7.21 -3.06 -13.08
CA ASP A 43 -7.72 -2.58 -14.36
C ASP A 43 -6.64 -1.85 -15.19
N CYS A 44 -5.91 -0.93 -14.56
CA CYS A 44 -4.92 -0.08 -15.24
C CYS A 44 -3.47 -0.32 -14.83
N GLY A 45 -3.22 -1.11 -13.77
CA GLY A 45 -1.87 -1.38 -13.24
C GLY A 45 -1.26 -0.25 -12.40
N THR A 46 -1.99 0.84 -12.13
CA THR A 46 -1.46 1.93 -11.29
C THR A 46 -1.22 1.44 -9.86
N ALA A 47 0.01 1.64 -9.36
CA ALA A 47 0.40 1.29 -8.00
C ALA A 47 0.11 2.42 -7.01
N VAL A 48 -0.44 2.07 -5.84
CA VAL A 48 -0.67 2.95 -4.70
C VAL A 48 -0.13 2.30 -3.43
N LEU A 49 0.22 3.12 -2.43
CA LEU A 49 0.69 2.64 -1.13
C LEU A 49 -0.45 2.72 -0.10
N VAL A 50 -0.77 1.59 0.52
CA VAL A 50 -1.92 1.39 1.41
C VAL A 50 -1.44 0.66 2.65
N GLY A 51 -1.28 1.39 3.74
CA GLY A 51 -0.75 0.87 5.00
C GLY A 51 -0.37 2.02 5.93
N PRO A 52 0.06 1.73 7.17
CA PRO A 52 0.67 2.76 8.00
C PRO A 52 1.81 3.38 7.21
N ASP A 53 1.92 4.70 7.23
CA ASP A 53 3.13 5.34 6.78
C ASP A 53 4.30 4.63 7.49
N PRO A 54 5.38 4.25 6.77
CA PRO A 54 6.59 3.91 7.47
C PRO A 54 7.03 5.22 8.12
N ALA A 55 6.56 5.45 9.35
CA ALA A 55 7.04 6.50 10.20
C ALA A 55 8.57 6.46 10.09
N PRO A 56 9.23 7.61 9.88
CA PRO A 56 10.66 7.64 9.60
C PRO A 56 11.36 6.78 10.64
N ASP A 57 11.94 5.68 10.19
CA ASP A 57 12.62 4.78 11.09
C ASP A 57 13.77 5.60 11.73
N PRO A 58 13.83 5.72 13.06
CA PRO A 58 14.83 6.59 13.69
C PRO A 58 16.26 6.11 13.37
N ALA A 59 16.43 4.85 12.95
CA ALA A 59 17.68 4.26 12.52
C ALA A 59 18.21 4.86 11.19
N ARG A 60 17.35 5.20 10.23
CA ARG A 60 17.73 5.83 8.96
C ARG A 60 17.89 7.35 9.08
N ALA A 61 17.18 7.99 9.99
CA ALA A 61 17.34 9.42 10.27
C ALA A 61 18.76 9.78 10.77
N LEU A 62 19.38 8.91 11.57
CA LEU A 62 20.75 9.09 12.08
C LEU A 62 21.83 9.03 10.98
N ARG A 63 21.51 8.55 9.77
CA ARG A 63 22.47 8.40 8.67
C ARG A 63 22.62 9.65 7.80
N THR A 64 21.73 10.65 7.93
CA THR A 64 21.74 11.87 7.10
C THR A 64 22.34 13.09 7.81
N VAL A 65 22.59 13.00 9.13
CA VAL A 65 23.15 14.10 9.94
C VAL A 65 24.68 14.08 10.00
N GLY A 66 25.33 13.07 9.40
CA GLY A 66 26.78 12.88 9.46
C GLY A 66 27.55 13.26 8.19
N ALA A 67 27.25 14.39 7.54
CA ALA A 67 28.04 14.94 6.44
C ALA A 67 28.46 16.39 6.74
#